data_AF-A0A3D4RV65-F1
#
_entry.id   AF-A0A3D4RV65-F1
#
_cell.length_a   1.000
_cell.length_b   1.000
_cell.length_c   1.000
_cell.angle_alpha   90.00
_cell.angle_beta   90.00
_cell.angle_gamma   90.00
#
_symmetry.space_group_name_H-M   'P 1'
#
loop_
_entity.id
_entity.type
_entity.pdbx_description
1 polymer ?
#
loop_
_entity_poly.entity_id
_entity_poly.type
_entity_poly.pdbx_seq_one_letter_code
_entity_poly.pdbx_strand_id
1 'polypeptide(L)'
;MNVTADGHVPLSYQIYSTSKAQVEHDAREQRIVKAEQALEKIASGANQRALKTREQIEAALQKATQGVAEYLSVTLDEVNTTERVQVGRGRPGPNTRYEDVEQVHYQVQWRRDEKAIARAARTDGLFPLTDNTDLPAVEVLRTYKEQSSLEKRFSTKQSVLKVAPMFLKTPQRVEAMLCLYVIALVLISLIERRIRLQMQEQQIERLPLRPAGMQTKKPTWRTIMDSFHGVHLATIEGSGKVVQTTLKGLSDLRKQVLELLQVPIATYADLGDGWWQFALE
;
A
#
# COMPACT_ATOMS: atom_id res chain seq x y z
N MET A 1 -2.87 20.75 28.56
CA MET A 1 -3.72 19.56 28.45
C MET A 1 -4.88 19.92 27.56
N ASN A 2 -4.98 19.33 26.38
CA ASN A 2 -6.07 19.60 25.44
C ASN A 2 -7.28 18.76 25.84
N VAL A 3 -8.23 19.39 26.53
CA VAL A 3 -9.52 18.80 26.86
C VAL A 3 -10.42 18.89 25.62
N THR A 4 -11.03 17.79 25.20
CA THR A 4 -12.01 17.79 24.11
C THR A 4 -13.31 18.48 24.56
N ALA A 5 -14.17 18.90 23.63
CA ALA A 5 -15.41 19.63 23.93
C ALA A 5 -16.36 18.91 24.91
N ASP A 6 -16.20 17.59 25.08
CA ASP A 6 -17.01 16.73 25.97
C ASP A 6 -16.36 16.46 27.34
N GLY A 7 -15.28 17.17 27.69
CA GLY A 7 -14.65 17.08 29.02
C GLY A 7 -13.81 15.82 29.27
N HIS A 8 -13.63 14.95 28.27
CA HIS A 8 -12.78 13.76 28.38
C HIS A 8 -11.33 14.08 28.05
N VAL A 9 -10.40 13.64 28.91
CA VAL A 9 -8.97 13.73 28.66
C VAL A 9 -8.60 12.59 27.71
N PRO A 10 -8.10 12.86 26.49
CA PRO A 10 -7.73 11.80 25.56
C PRO A 10 -6.62 10.93 26.16
N LEU A 11 -6.83 9.62 26.12
CA LEU A 11 -5.83 8.64 26.53
C LEU A 11 -4.89 8.38 25.35
N SER A 12 -3.58 8.52 25.59
CA SER A 12 -2.54 8.22 24.61
C SER A 12 -1.83 6.92 24.99
N TYR A 13 -1.89 5.95 24.08
CA TYR A 13 -1.26 4.65 24.20
C TYR A 13 0.00 4.63 23.32
N GLN A 14 1.12 4.13 23.85
CA GLN A 14 2.28 3.77 23.01
C GLN A 14 2.23 2.29 22.69
N ILE A 15 2.15 1.97 21.40
CA ILE A 15 2.02 0.59 20.93
C ILE A 15 3.29 0.21 20.21
N TYR A 16 3.88 -0.92 20.58
CA TYR A 16 5.02 -1.51 19.90
C TYR A 16 4.57 -2.57 18.89
N SER A 17 5.03 -2.45 17.66
CA SER A 17 4.80 -3.42 16.59
C SER A 17 6.13 -3.90 16.02
N THR A 18 6.40 -5.20 16.12
CA THR A 18 7.61 -5.84 15.60
C THR A 18 7.71 -5.72 14.07
N SER A 19 6.58 -5.87 13.37
CA SER A 19 6.51 -5.69 11.92
C SER A 19 6.85 -4.26 11.51
N LYS A 20 6.34 -3.27 12.25
CA LYS A 20 6.67 -1.86 12.01
C LYS A 20 8.15 -1.58 12.32
N ALA A 21 8.68 -2.14 13.41
CA ALA A 21 10.08 -1.99 13.78
C ALA A 21 11.01 -2.48 12.67
N GLN A 22 10.71 -3.64 12.07
CA GLN A 22 11.48 -4.16 10.94
C GLN A 22 11.41 -3.23 9.72
N VAL A 23 10.23 -2.73 9.37
CA VAL A 23 10.07 -1.83 8.22
C VAL A 23 10.85 -0.52 8.42
N GLU A 24 10.80 0.06 9.62
CA GLU A 24 11.54 1.29 9.92
C GLU A 24 13.05 1.07 9.97
N HIS A 25 13.48 -0.08 10.50
CA HIS A 25 14.87 -0.53 10.45
C HIS A 25 15.36 -0.65 9.00
N ASP A 26 14.67 -1.42 8.17
CA ASP A 26 15.04 -1.65 6.77
C ASP A 26 15.07 -0.33 5.99
N ALA A 27 14.08 0.55 6.20
CA ALA A 27 14.02 1.85 5.56
C ALA A 27 15.15 2.79 6.00
N ARG A 28 15.62 2.69 7.26
CA ARG A 28 16.80 3.44 7.73
C ARG A 28 18.08 2.88 7.12
N GLU A 29 18.29 1.57 7.15
CA GLU A 29 19.47 0.93 6.56
C GLU A 29 19.58 1.23 5.06
N GLN A 30 18.47 1.11 4.31
CA GLN A 30 18.45 1.45 2.88
C GLN A 30 18.85 2.90 2.61
N ARG A 31 18.43 3.85 3.45
CA ARG A 31 18.81 5.27 3.33
C ARG A 31 20.30 5.47 3.60
N ILE A 32 20.84 4.80 4.63
CA ILE A 32 22.27 4.86 4.97
C ILE A 32 23.11 4.30 3.81
N VAL A 33 22.79 3.10 3.33
CA VAL A 33 23.50 2.45 2.22
C VAL A 33 23.46 3.31 0.95
N LYS A 34 22.31 3.90 0.64
CA LYS A 34 22.18 4.80 -0.53
C LYS A 34 23.08 6.05 -0.39
N ALA A 35 23.19 6.60 0.81
CA ALA A 35 24.08 7.72 1.07
C ALA A 35 25.55 7.30 0.98
N GLU A 36 25.94 6.16 1.52
CA GLU A 36 27.30 5.61 1.40
C GLU A 36 27.70 5.40 -0.07
N GLN A 37 26.80 4.85 -0.90
CA GLN A 37 27.03 4.72 -2.34
C GLN A 37 27.20 6.08 -3.04
N ALA A 38 26.49 7.12 -2.58
CA ALA A 38 26.66 8.47 -3.11
C ALA A 38 28.00 9.08 -2.65
N LEU A 39 28.41 8.86 -1.40
CA LEU A 39 29.70 9.28 -0.86
C LEU A 39 30.86 8.59 -1.58
N GLU A 40 30.75 7.29 -1.89
CA GLU A 40 31.76 6.55 -2.66
C GLU A 40 31.92 7.11 -4.08
N LYS A 41 30.81 7.49 -4.74
CA LYS A 41 30.87 8.19 -6.03
C LYS A 41 31.54 9.56 -5.93
N ILE A 42 31.30 10.30 -4.85
CA ILE A 42 31.94 11.60 -4.62
C ILE A 42 33.43 11.41 -4.34
N ALA A 43 33.81 10.43 -3.52
CA ALA A 43 35.19 10.13 -3.18
C ALA A 43 36.00 9.70 -4.41
N SER A 44 35.45 8.81 -5.25
CA SER A 44 36.09 8.36 -6.49
C SER A 44 36.17 9.45 -7.57
N GLY A 45 35.22 10.40 -7.58
CA GLY A 45 35.19 11.54 -8.49
C GLY A 45 35.84 12.81 -7.95
N ALA A 46 36.37 12.78 -6.72
CA ALA A 46 36.99 13.94 -6.08
C ALA A 46 38.21 14.40 -6.88
N ASN A 47 38.45 15.71 -6.89
CA ASN A 47 39.52 16.37 -7.63
C ASN A 47 39.35 16.35 -9.16
N GLN A 48 38.20 15.90 -9.67
CA GLN A 48 37.93 15.81 -11.12
C GLN A 48 36.72 16.65 -11.54
N ARG A 49 36.77 17.18 -12.77
CA ARG A 49 35.66 17.88 -13.45
C ARG A 49 34.95 18.93 -12.58
N ALA A 50 33.76 18.59 -12.05
CA ALA A 50 32.87 19.46 -11.28
C ALA A 50 33.02 19.31 -9.75
N LEU A 51 33.99 18.51 -9.29
CA LEU A 51 34.34 18.28 -7.89
C LEU A 51 35.81 18.65 -7.65
N LYS A 52 36.20 19.87 -8.04
CA LYS A 52 37.59 20.34 -7.94
C LYS A 52 37.84 21.22 -6.74
N THR A 53 36.84 21.99 -6.33
CA THR A 53 36.97 22.90 -5.19
C THR A 53 36.35 22.28 -3.94
N ARG A 54 36.86 22.69 -2.78
CA ARG A 54 36.31 22.33 -1.48
C ARG A 54 34.79 22.56 -1.41
N GLU A 55 34.33 23.73 -1.82
CA GLU A 55 32.91 24.11 -1.80
C GLU A 55 32.02 23.19 -2.64
N GLN A 56 32.50 22.78 -3.83
CA GLN A 56 31.77 21.85 -4.70
C GLN A 56 31.62 20.48 -4.04
N ILE A 57 32.69 20.01 -3.41
CA ILE A 57 32.71 18.71 -2.72
C ILE A 57 31.80 18.79 -1.48
N GLU A 58 31.93 19.81 -0.64
CA GLU A 58 31.08 20.01 0.55
C GLU A 58 29.59 20.08 0.19
N ALA A 59 29.22 20.80 -0.87
CA ALA A 59 27.83 20.86 -1.35
C ALA A 59 27.32 19.48 -1.81
N ALA A 60 28.17 18.70 -2.50
CA ALA A 60 27.84 17.35 -2.90
C ALA A 60 27.69 16.40 -1.69
N LEU A 61 28.55 16.52 -0.68
CA LEU A 61 28.49 15.74 0.56
C LEU A 61 27.22 16.04 1.35
N GLN A 62 26.83 17.32 1.48
CA GLN A 62 25.58 17.72 2.12
C GLN A 62 24.36 17.13 1.40
N LYS A 63 24.36 17.14 0.08
CA LYS A 63 23.27 16.55 -0.72
C LYS A 63 23.22 15.02 -0.59
N ALA A 64 24.37 14.36 -0.55
CA ALA A 64 24.47 12.91 -0.40
C ALA A 64 24.02 12.41 0.99
N THR A 65 24.27 13.22 2.03
CA THR A 65 23.94 12.90 3.43
C THR A 65 22.58 13.45 3.87
N GLN A 66 21.82 14.09 2.97
CA GLN A 66 20.54 14.68 3.30
C GLN A 66 19.58 13.62 3.87
N GLY A 67 19.11 13.85 5.10
CA GLY A 67 18.20 12.94 5.82
C GLY A 67 18.86 11.75 6.53
N VAL A 68 20.20 11.64 6.47
CA VAL A 68 20.99 10.64 7.22
C VAL A 68 22.27 11.22 7.85
N ALA A 69 22.44 12.54 7.84
CA ALA A 69 23.61 13.22 8.38
C ALA A 69 23.86 12.90 9.86
N GLU A 70 22.80 12.59 10.62
CA GLU A 70 22.91 12.15 12.01
C GLU A 70 23.49 10.73 12.18
N TYR A 71 23.49 9.90 11.13
CA TYR A 71 23.99 8.53 11.15
C TYR A 71 25.40 8.38 10.57
N LEU A 72 25.93 9.43 9.93
CA LEU A 72 27.20 9.39 9.21
C LEU A 72 28.12 10.52 9.66
N SER A 73 29.30 10.16 10.14
CA SER A 73 30.40 11.10 10.33
C SER A 73 31.20 11.16 9.04
N VAL A 74 31.14 12.30 8.34
CA VAL A 74 31.86 12.54 7.08
C VAL A 74 32.94 13.59 7.30
N THR A 75 34.17 13.29 6.88
CA THR A 75 35.31 14.22 6.91
C THR A 75 35.85 14.47 5.51
N LEU A 76 36.32 15.69 5.30
CA LEU A 76 36.98 16.13 4.08
C LEU A 76 38.39 16.59 4.45
N ASP A 77 39.38 15.78 4.10
CA ASP A 77 40.79 16.06 4.38
C ASP A 77 41.44 16.69 3.15
N GLU A 78 42.31 17.68 3.39
CA GLU A 78 43.09 18.37 2.37
C GLU A 78 44.53 17.84 2.39
N VAL A 79 44.99 17.32 1.26
CA VAL A 79 46.30 16.71 1.07
C VAL A 79 47.06 17.52 0.02
N ASN A 80 48.12 18.18 0.45
CA ASN A 80 49.00 18.94 -0.44
C ASN A 80 50.08 18.03 -0.99
N THR A 81 50.13 17.90 -2.31
CA THR A 81 51.16 17.14 -3.02
C THR A 81 52.00 18.09 -3.86
N THR A 82 53.31 17.93 -3.83
CA THR A 82 54.23 18.70 -4.67
C THR A 82 54.58 17.88 -5.90
N GLU A 83 54.20 18.34 -7.09
CA GLU A 83 54.58 17.70 -8.35
C GLU A 83 55.62 18.52 -9.09
N ARG A 84 56.65 17.85 -9.61
CA ARG A 84 57.67 18.45 -10.49
C ARG A 84 57.16 18.52 -11.91
N VAL A 85 56.77 19.71 -12.36
CA VAL A 85 56.27 19.93 -13.71
C VAL A 85 57.35 20.57 -14.57
N GLN A 86 57.51 20.07 -15.79
CA GLN A 86 58.42 20.65 -16.78
C GLN A 86 57.90 22.01 -17.24
N VAL A 87 58.77 23.03 -17.21
CA VAL A 87 58.49 24.36 -17.71
C VAL A 87 58.77 24.41 -19.22
N GLY A 88 57.70 24.57 -20.02
CA GLY A 88 57.76 24.70 -21.48
C GLY A 88 57.34 23.45 -22.27
N ARG A 89 56.90 23.65 -23.52
CA ARG A 89 56.44 22.57 -24.42
C ARG A 89 57.62 21.86 -25.09
N GLY A 90 57.71 20.53 -24.99
CA GLY A 90 58.72 19.72 -25.72
C GLY A 90 59.18 18.47 -24.96
N ARG A 91 59.86 17.54 -25.66
CA ARG A 91 60.43 16.31 -25.04
C ARG A 91 61.57 16.68 -24.07
N PRO A 92 61.69 16.02 -22.90
CA PRO A 92 62.72 16.35 -21.91
C PRO A 92 64.13 16.27 -22.51
N GLY A 93 64.96 17.29 -22.25
CA GLY A 93 66.34 17.40 -22.70
C GLY A 93 67.25 17.97 -21.59
N PRO A 94 68.56 18.09 -21.84
CA PRO A 94 69.55 18.44 -20.82
C PRO A 94 69.38 19.84 -20.19
N ASN A 95 68.64 20.75 -20.82
CA ASN A 95 68.35 22.10 -20.31
C ASN A 95 66.88 22.28 -19.85
N THR A 96 66.15 21.18 -19.65
CA THR A 96 64.76 21.24 -19.18
C THR A 96 64.70 21.77 -17.74
N ARG A 97 63.98 22.88 -17.55
CA ARG A 97 63.71 23.45 -16.22
C ARG A 97 62.46 22.81 -15.64
N TYR A 98 62.52 22.45 -14.37
CA TYR A 98 61.39 21.92 -13.62
C TYR A 98 61.00 22.94 -12.54
N GLU A 99 59.71 23.07 -12.32
CA GLU A 99 59.15 23.87 -11.22
C GLU A 99 58.32 22.95 -10.33
N ASP A 100 58.45 23.14 -9.02
CA ASP A 100 57.67 22.43 -8.03
C ASP A 100 56.30 23.13 -7.94
N VAL A 101 55.24 22.46 -8.38
CA VAL A 101 53.86 22.97 -8.33
C VAL A 101 53.13 22.28 -7.18
N GLU A 102 52.62 23.07 -6.24
CA GLU A 102 51.74 22.56 -5.18
C GLU A 102 50.34 22.28 -5.74
N GLN A 103 49.89 21.04 -5.60
CA GLN A 103 48.54 20.61 -5.93
C GLN A 103 47.80 20.21 -4.67
N VAL A 104 46.60 20.77 -4.50
CA VAL A 104 45.68 20.45 -3.42
C VAL A 104 44.78 19.31 -3.86
N HIS A 105 44.78 18.22 -3.10
CA HIS A 105 43.87 17.08 -3.29
C HIS A 105 42.96 16.92 -2.08
N TYR A 106 41.68 16.69 -2.34
CA TYR A 106 40.68 16.42 -1.33
C TYR A 106 40.44 14.92 -1.20
N GLN A 107 40.42 14.42 0.03
CA GLN A 107 40.07 13.05 0.35
C GLN A 107 38.82 13.03 1.23
N VAL A 108 37.78 12.32 0.78
CA VAL A 108 36.55 12.13 1.54
C VAL A 108 36.65 10.83 2.34
N GLN A 109 36.39 10.89 3.63
CA GLN A 109 36.22 9.71 4.48
C GLN A 109 34.87 9.76 5.19
N TRP A 110 34.30 8.59 5.47
CA TRP A 110 33.07 8.51 6.26
C TRP A 110 33.05 7.27 7.15
N ARG A 111 32.32 7.37 8.26
CA ARG A 111 32.04 6.27 9.19
C ARG A 111 30.61 6.36 9.68
N ARG A 112 29.98 5.21 9.92
CA ARG A 112 28.68 5.13 10.58
C ARG A 112 28.81 5.52 12.06
N ASP A 113 27.89 6.35 12.53
CA ASP A 113 27.69 6.58 13.96
C ASP A 113 26.74 5.51 14.52
N GLU A 114 27.32 4.40 14.95
CA GLU A 114 26.59 3.28 15.54
C GLU A 114 25.77 3.69 16.78
N LYS A 115 26.19 4.72 17.52
CA LYS A 115 25.45 5.20 18.70
C LYS A 115 24.19 5.95 18.29
N ALA A 116 24.27 6.76 17.23
CA ALA A 116 23.12 7.46 16.67
C ALA A 116 22.12 6.47 16.04
N ILE A 117 22.62 5.50 15.27
CA ILE A 117 21.80 4.43 14.68
C ILE A 117 21.10 3.62 15.78
N ALA A 118 21.84 3.19 16.81
CA ALA A 118 21.26 2.47 17.94
C ALA A 118 20.26 3.32 18.74
N ARG A 119 20.43 4.64 18.79
CA ARG A 119 19.47 5.55 19.42
C ARG A 119 18.16 5.62 18.64
N ALA A 120 18.23 5.80 17.32
CA ALA A 120 17.06 5.81 16.47
C ALA A 120 16.33 4.45 16.50
N ALA A 121 17.07 3.34 16.53
CA ALA A 121 16.52 2.00 16.59
C ALA A 121 15.65 1.73 17.84
N ARG A 122 15.87 2.44 18.95
CA ARG A 122 15.05 2.28 20.17
C ARG A 122 13.61 2.75 20.02
N THR A 123 13.35 3.64 19.07
CA THR A 123 12.00 4.16 18.80
C THR A 123 11.28 3.43 17.68
N ASP A 124 11.97 2.51 16.99
CA ASP A 124 11.38 1.73 15.92
C ASP A 124 10.19 0.93 16.41
N GLY A 125 9.15 0.85 15.59
CA GLY A 125 7.95 0.08 15.88
C GLY A 125 7.00 0.74 16.87
N LEU A 126 7.38 1.85 17.51
CA LEU A 126 6.48 2.62 18.35
C LEU A 126 5.54 3.45 17.47
N PHE A 127 4.25 3.46 17.84
CA PHE A 127 3.30 4.44 17.32
C PHE A 127 2.31 4.86 18.40
N PRO A 128 1.98 6.17 18.46
CA PRO A 128 0.97 6.66 19.37
C PRO A 128 -0.43 6.31 18.82
N LEU A 129 -1.29 5.80 19.69
CA LEU A 129 -2.72 5.69 19.46
C LEU A 129 -3.42 6.58 20.47
N THR A 130 -4.24 7.51 20.01
CA THR A 130 -4.97 8.44 20.88
C THR A 130 -6.45 8.20 20.70
N ASP A 131 -7.16 8.07 21.81
CA ASP A 131 -8.57 7.74 21.82
C ASP A 131 -9.27 8.41 23.01
N ASN A 132 -10.59 8.58 22.92
CA ASN A 132 -11.44 9.22 23.93
C ASN A 132 -12.50 8.27 24.52
N THR A 133 -12.35 6.97 24.34
CA THR A 133 -13.27 5.95 24.86
C THR A 133 -12.80 5.39 26.20
N ASP A 134 -13.75 4.80 26.93
CA ASP A 134 -13.48 4.04 28.17
C ASP A 134 -13.07 2.58 27.89
N LEU A 135 -12.80 2.22 26.63
CA LEU A 135 -12.45 0.86 26.26
C LEU A 135 -11.05 0.49 26.75
N PRO A 136 -10.79 -0.79 27.09
CA PRO A 136 -9.45 -1.27 27.38
C PRO A 136 -8.51 -1.04 26.18
N ALA A 137 -7.24 -0.72 26.44
CA ALA A 137 -6.24 -0.45 25.38
C ALA A 137 -6.17 -1.53 24.28
N VAL A 138 -6.37 -2.80 24.65
CA VAL A 138 -6.40 -3.93 23.71
C VAL A 138 -7.58 -3.85 22.74
N GLU A 139 -8.74 -3.43 23.23
CA GLU A 139 -9.96 -3.25 22.42
C GLU A 139 -9.86 -2.03 21.50
N VAL A 140 -9.26 -0.94 21.99
CA VAL A 140 -8.95 0.24 21.16
C VAL A 140 -8.01 -0.16 20.01
N LEU A 141 -6.95 -0.93 20.30
CA LEU A 141 -6.05 -1.44 19.26
C LEU A 141 -6.74 -2.41 18.28
N ARG A 142 -7.63 -3.28 18.76
CA ARG A 142 -8.39 -4.20 17.90
C ARG A 142 -9.27 -3.42 16.92
N THR A 143 -10.03 -2.45 17.43
CA THR A 143 -10.89 -1.57 16.62
C THR A 143 -10.07 -0.76 15.62
N TYR A 144 -8.93 -0.19 16.04
CA TYR A 144 -8.01 0.52 15.15
C TYR A 144 -7.53 -0.37 14.00
N LYS A 145 -7.16 -1.63 14.26
CA LYS A 145 -6.73 -2.58 13.21
C LYS A 145 -7.84 -2.91 12.22
N GLU A 146 -9.10 -2.89 12.65
CA GLU A 146 -10.25 -3.13 11.78
C GLU A 146 -10.48 -2.00 10.77
N GLN A 147 -10.01 -0.78 11.03
CA GLN A 147 -10.11 0.36 10.11
C GLN A 147 -9.52 0.04 8.72
N SER A 148 -8.42 -0.71 8.66
CA SER A 148 -7.81 -1.16 7.41
C SER A 148 -8.73 -2.02 6.53
N SER A 149 -9.72 -2.69 7.14
CA SER A 149 -10.72 -3.46 6.41
C SER A 149 -11.72 -2.56 5.69
N LEU A 150 -11.99 -1.37 6.22
CA LEU A 150 -12.83 -0.37 5.55
C LEU A 150 -12.13 0.17 4.29
N GLU A 151 -10.82 0.44 4.37
CA GLU A 151 -10.03 0.90 3.21
C GLU A 151 -10.01 -0.13 2.06
N LYS A 152 -9.91 -1.42 2.37
CA LYS A 152 -10.02 -2.50 1.37
C LYS A 152 -11.41 -2.57 0.72
N ARG A 153 -12.47 -2.14 1.40
CA ARG A 153 -13.82 -2.05 0.79
C ARG A 153 -13.88 -0.88 -0.19
N PHE A 154 -13.19 0.23 0.08
CA PHE A 154 -13.07 1.33 -0.87
C PHE A 154 -12.26 0.97 -2.12
N SER A 155 -11.22 0.15 -2.02
CA SER A 155 -10.54 -0.37 -3.23
C SER A 155 -11.41 -1.35 -4.02
N THR A 156 -12.27 -2.13 -3.34
CA THR A 156 -13.30 -2.98 -3.97
C THR A 156 -14.30 -2.15 -4.80
N LYS A 157 -14.66 -0.94 -4.34
CA LYS A 157 -15.46 0.03 -5.13
C LYS A 157 -14.83 0.25 -6.50
N GLN A 158 -13.54 0.59 -6.54
CA GLN A 158 -12.86 0.94 -7.78
C GLN A 158 -12.72 -0.25 -8.75
N SER A 159 -12.42 -1.46 -8.25
CA SER A 159 -12.09 -2.62 -9.10
C SER A 159 -13.27 -3.56 -9.39
N VAL A 160 -14.10 -3.90 -8.39
CA VAL A 160 -15.14 -4.94 -8.51
C VAL A 160 -16.45 -4.38 -9.04
N LEU A 161 -16.82 -3.17 -8.61
CA LEU A 161 -18.02 -2.48 -9.11
C LEU A 161 -17.76 -1.72 -10.43
N LYS A 162 -16.56 -1.87 -11.02
CA LYS A 162 -16.11 -1.20 -12.25
C LYS A 162 -16.43 0.31 -12.25
N VAL A 163 -16.23 0.96 -11.10
CA VAL A 163 -16.54 2.39 -10.89
C VAL A 163 -15.63 3.29 -11.73
N ALA A 164 -14.51 2.78 -12.24
CA ALA A 164 -13.63 3.53 -13.14
C ALA A 164 -13.60 2.86 -14.54
N PRO A 165 -13.85 3.61 -15.64
CA PRO A 165 -14.18 5.04 -15.69
C PRO A 165 -15.70 5.30 -15.68
N MET A 166 -16.18 6.16 -14.76
CA MET A 166 -17.52 6.77 -14.84
C MET A 166 -17.52 7.86 -15.91
N PHE A 167 -18.10 7.59 -17.08
CA PHE A 167 -18.29 8.58 -18.15
C PHE A 167 -19.53 9.44 -17.91
N LEU A 168 -19.59 10.12 -16.76
CA LEU A 168 -20.71 10.99 -16.39
C LEU A 168 -20.33 12.46 -16.62
N LYS A 169 -21.21 13.20 -17.31
CA LYS A 169 -20.94 14.56 -17.77
C LYS A 169 -21.09 15.65 -16.70
N THR A 170 -21.92 15.43 -15.68
CA THR A 170 -22.24 16.45 -14.67
C THR A 170 -21.88 15.99 -13.26
N PRO A 171 -21.43 16.91 -12.38
CA PRO A 171 -21.10 16.58 -10.99
C PRO A 171 -22.23 15.90 -10.22
N GLN A 172 -23.48 16.34 -10.40
CA GLN A 172 -24.64 15.79 -9.71
C GLN A 172 -24.88 14.31 -10.06
N ARG A 173 -24.61 13.92 -11.32
CA ARG A 173 -24.71 12.51 -11.73
C ARG A 173 -23.59 11.68 -11.11
N VAL A 174 -22.39 12.25 -10.99
CA VAL A 174 -21.27 11.60 -10.31
C VAL A 174 -21.60 11.37 -8.83
N GLU A 175 -22.14 12.37 -8.14
CA GLU A 175 -22.56 12.27 -6.74
C GLU A 175 -23.65 11.21 -6.55
N ALA A 176 -24.71 11.24 -7.37
CA ALA A 176 -25.78 10.24 -7.32
C ALA A 176 -25.23 8.82 -7.55
N MET A 177 -24.35 8.65 -8.54
CA MET A 177 -23.72 7.36 -8.82
C MET A 177 -22.85 6.89 -7.66
N LEU A 178 -22.06 7.79 -7.06
CA LEU A 178 -21.25 7.48 -5.87
C LEU A 178 -22.11 7.03 -4.69
N CYS A 179 -23.28 7.64 -4.49
CA CYS A 179 -24.26 7.25 -3.47
C CYS A 179 -24.80 5.84 -3.72
N LEU A 180 -25.27 5.56 -4.94
CA LEU A 180 -25.73 4.22 -5.33
C LEU A 180 -24.63 3.16 -5.13
N TYR A 181 -23.38 3.50 -5.41
CA TYR A 181 -22.26 2.58 -5.15
C TYR A 181 -22.02 2.33 -3.67
N VAL A 182 -22.21 3.32 -2.79
CA VAL A 182 -22.13 3.09 -1.34
C VAL A 182 -23.21 2.10 -0.90
N ILE A 183 -24.45 2.27 -1.39
CA ILE A 183 -25.55 1.34 -1.11
C ILE A 183 -25.21 -0.07 -1.63
N ALA A 184 -24.71 -0.19 -2.86
CA ALA A 184 -24.28 -1.47 -3.42
C ALA A 184 -23.17 -2.15 -2.60
N LEU A 185 -22.20 -1.39 -2.07
CA LEU A 185 -21.16 -1.93 -1.20
C LEU A 185 -21.74 -2.43 0.14
N VAL A 186 -22.73 -1.74 0.70
CA VAL A 186 -23.44 -2.21 1.90
C VAL A 186 -24.14 -3.53 1.59
N LEU A 187 -24.88 -3.63 0.48
CA LEU A 187 -25.54 -4.87 0.07
C LEU A 187 -24.54 -6.02 -0.13
N ILE A 188 -23.44 -5.79 -0.86
CA ILE A 188 -22.35 -6.75 -1.02
C ILE A 188 -21.81 -7.22 0.34
N SER A 189 -21.62 -6.28 1.27
CA SER A 189 -21.12 -6.57 2.61
C SER A 189 -22.09 -7.45 3.40
N LEU A 190 -23.40 -7.22 3.25
CA LEU A 190 -24.45 -8.02 3.87
C LEU A 190 -24.52 -9.43 3.26
N ILE A 191 -24.42 -9.55 1.94
CA ILE A 191 -24.39 -10.84 1.23
C ILE A 191 -23.17 -11.67 1.67
N GLU A 192 -21.98 -11.08 1.67
CA GLU A 192 -20.76 -11.74 2.14
C GLU A 192 -20.82 -12.11 3.63
N ARG A 193 -21.44 -11.26 4.45
CA ARG A 193 -21.64 -11.55 5.88
C ARG A 193 -22.60 -12.73 6.05
N ARG A 194 -23.73 -12.74 5.34
CA ARG A 194 -24.76 -13.80 5.41
C ARG A 194 -24.16 -15.17 5.12
N ILE A 195 -23.49 -15.34 3.98
CA ILE A 195 -22.91 -16.63 3.59
C ILE A 195 -21.85 -17.09 4.61
N ARG A 196 -21.03 -16.17 5.15
CA ARG A 196 -19.98 -16.51 6.13
C ARG A 196 -20.57 -16.91 7.49
N LEU A 197 -21.63 -16.24 7.93
CA LEU A 197 -22.35 -16.62 9.15
C LEU A 197 -22.99 -18.00 9.01
N GLN A 198 -23.70 -18.25 7.90
CA GLN A 198 -24.31 -19.55 7.65
C GLN A 198 -23.27 -20.67 7.51
N MET A 199 -22.12 -20.40 6.88
CA MET A 199 -21.01 -21.35 6.87
C MET A 199 -20.50 -21.69 8.27
N GLN A 200 -20.44 -20.72 9.19
CA GLN A 200 -20.04 -20.97 10.58
C GLN A 200 -21.10 -21.78 11.33
N GLU A 201 -22.37 -21.44 11.19
CA GLU A 201 -23.50 -22.14 11.82
C GLU A 201 -23.59 -23.60 11.35
N GLN A 202 -23.42 -23.85 10.06
CA GLN A 202 -23.44 -25.19 9.46
C GLN A 202 -22.08 -25.91 9.51
N GLN A 203 -21.07 -25.33 10.17
CA GLN A 203 -19.71 -25.89 10.31
C GLN A 203 -19.00 -26.20 8.97
N ILE A 204 -19.30 -25.43 7.93
CA ILE A 204 -18.66 -25.52 6.61
C ILE A 204 -17.38 -24.69 6.61
N GLU A 205 -16.22 -25.35 6.64
CA GLU A 205 -14.94 -24.63 6.62
C GLU A 205 -14.65 -23.94 5.28
N ARG A 206 -15.02 -24.58 4.15
CA ARG A 206 -14.58 -24.16 2.82
C ARG A 206 -15.59 -24.49 1.74
N LEU A 207 -15.69 -23.63 0.73
CA LEU A 207 -16.48 -23.85 -0.47
C LEU A 207 -15.61 -23.79 -1.74
N PRO A 208 -15.87 -24.62 -2.77
CA PRO A 208 -15.16 -24.63 -4.06
C PRO A 208 -15.61 -23.50 -5.00
N LEU A 209 -15.54 -22.22 -4.55
CA LEU A 209 -16.05 -21.07 -5.31
C LEU A 209 -15.01 -20.33 -6.15
N ARG A 210 -13.71 -20.59 -5.96
CA ARG A 210 -12.67 -19.95 -6.77
C ARG A 210 -12.48 -20.69 -8.10
N PRO A 211 -11.85 -20.05 -9.11
CA PRO A 211 -11.57 -20.69 -10.40
C PRO A 211 -10.94 -22.08 -10.22
N ALA A 212 -11.28 -23.00 -11.13
CA ALA A 212 -10.89 -24.41 -11.06
C ALA A 212 -11.33 -25.16 -9.78
N GLY A 213 -12.40 -24.70 -9.10
CA GLY A 213 -12.96 -25.35 -7.92
C GLY A 213 -12.10 -25.19 -6.66
N MET A 214 -11.19 -24.21 -6.64
CA MET A 214 -10.33 -23.98 -5.49
C MET A 214 -11.14 -23.59 -4.24
N GLN A 215 -10.80 -24.22 -3.12
CA GLN A 215 -11.46 -23.99 -1.83
C GLN A 215 -11.22 -22.55 -1.32
N THR A 216 -12.27 -21.91 -0.78
CA THR A 216 -12.18 -20.63 -0.07
C THR A 216 -12.85 -20.70 1.30
N LYS A 217 -12.18 -20.14 2.32
CA LYS A 217 -12.71 -19.99 3.69
C LYS A 217 -13.58 -18.74 3.86
N LYS A 218 -13.40 -17.75 2.97
CA LYS A 218 -14.08 -16.45 3.04
C LYS A 218 -14.59 -16.12 1.63
N PRO A 219 -15.76 -16.62 1.23
CA PRO A 219 -16.39 -16.23 -0.03
C PRO A 219 -16.50 -14.71 -0.13
N THR A 220 -16.20 -14.16 -1.30
CA THR A 220 -16.40 -12.75 -1.64
C THR A 220 -17.53 -12.63 -2.67
N TRP A 221 -18.13 -11.45 -2.78
CA TRP A 221 -19.17 -11.16 -3.76
C TRP A 221 -18.76 -11.59 -5.18
N ARG A 222 -17.52 -11.31 -5.57
CA ARG A 222 -17.01 -11.71 -6.88
C ARG A 222 -17.00 -13.23 -7.06
N THR A 223 -16.47 -13.99 -6.09
CA THR A 223 -16.46 -15.47 -6.20
C THR A 223 -17.86 -16.07 -6.19
N ILE A 224 -18.78 -15.45 -5.45
CA ILE A 224 -20.19 -15.86 -5.44
C ILE A 224 -20.77 -15.61 -6.83
N MET A 225 -20.68 -14.39 -7.35
CA MET A 225 -21.21 -14.02 -8.66
C MET A 225 -20.61 -14.86 -9.80
N ASP A 226 -19.29 -15.06 -9.79
CA ASP A 226 -18.59 -15.88 -10.78
C ASP A 226 -19.09 -17.34 -10.75
N SER A 227 -19.44 -17.88 -9.57
CA SER A 227 -19.98 -19.23 -9.44
C SER A 227 -21.34 -19.42 -10.11
N PHE A 228 -22.13 -18.35 -10.24
CA PHE A 228 -23.43 -18.33 -10.94
C PHE A 228 -23.30 -18.01 -12.43
N HIS A 229 -22.10 -17.78 -12.96
CA HIS A 229 -21.91 -17.59 -14.39
C HIS A 229 -22.37 -18.83 -15.17
N GLY A 230 -23.25 -18.65 -16.16
CA GLY A 230 -23.85 -19.76 -16.92
C GLY A 230 -25.08 -20.39 -16.27
N VAL A 231 -25.67 -19.76 -15.24
CA VAL A 231 -27.06 -20.01 -14.84
C VAL A 231 -27.95 -19.21 -15.79
N HIS A 232 -28.91 -19.89 -16.42
CA HIS A 232 -29.78 -19.28 -17.42
C HIS A 232 -31.23 -19.65 -17.14
N LEU A 233 -32.12 -18.66 -17.22
CA LEU A 233 -33.56 -18.88 -17.26
C LEU A 233 -33.96 -18.99 -18.74
N ALA A 234 -34.45 -20.16 -19.15
CA ALA A 234 -34.97 -20.39 -20.49
C ALA A 234 -36.49 -20.30 -20.45
N THR A 235 -37.05 -19.36 -21.20
CA THR A 235 -38.49 -19.12 -21.28
C THR A 235 -38.98 -19.49 -22.68
N ILE A 236 -40.05 -20.27 -22.77
CA ILE A 236 -40.74 -20.62 -24.01
C ILE A 236 -42.02 -19.80 -24.06
N GLU A 237 -42.15 -18.97 -25.08
CA GLU A 237 -43.32 -18.13 -25.30
C GLU A 237 -44.17 -18.66 -26.45
N GLY A 238 -45.49 -18.66 -26.25
CA GLY A 238 -46.49 -19.00 -27.25
C GLY A 238 -47.60 -17.96 -27.23
N SER A 239 -47.90 -17.37 -28.39
CA SER A 239 -48.96 -16.35 -28.54
C SER A 239 -48.82 -15.15 -27.57
N GLY A 240 -47.59 -14.72 -27.28
CA GLY A 240 -47.31 -13.58 -26.40
C GLY A 240 -47.48 -13.87 -24.90
N LYS A 241 -47.59 -15.14 -24.51
CA LYS A 241 -47.59 -15.58 -23.11
C LYS A 241 -46.45 -16.55 -22.87
N VAL A 242 -45.83 -16.45 -21.69
CA VAL A 242 -44.87 -17.44 -21.20
C VAL A 242 -45.61 -18.76 -20.96
N VAL A 243 -45.26 -19.79 -21.74
CA VAL A 243 -45.85 -21.13 -21.67
C VAL A 243 -45.04 -22.02 -20.73
N GLN A 244 -43.72 -21.86 -20.71
CA GLN A 244 -42.84 -22.66 -19.86
C GLN A 244 -41.58 -21.90 -19.48
N THR A 245 -41.17 -22.03 -18.23
CA THR A 245 -39.90 -21.47 -17.72
C THR A 245 -39.04 -22.61 -17.19
N THR A 246 -37.76 -22.64 -17.56
CA THR A 246 -36.80 -23.68 -17.11
C THR A 246 -35.48 -23.05 -16.70
N LEU A 247 -35.08 -23.28 -15.46
CA LEU A 247 -33.78 -22.85 -14.96
C LEU A 247 -32.70 -23.89 -15.32
N LYS A 248 -31.70 -23.48 -16.11
CA LYS A 248 -30.55 -24.30 -16.50
C LYS A 248 -29.29 -23.86 -15.76
N GLY A 249 -28.40 -24.84 -15.52
CA GLY A 249 -27.09 -24.60 -14.93
C GLY A 249 -27.07 -24.56 -13.41
N LEU A 250 -28.17 -24.83 -12.70
CA LEU A 250 -28.16 -24.83 -11.23
C LEU A 250 -27.58 -26.15 -10.67
N SER A 251 -26.25 -26.23 -10.57
CA SER A 251 -25.53 -27.34 -9.94
C SER A 251 -25.76 -27.39 -8.42
N ASP A 252 -25.42 -28.51 -7.78
CA ASP A 252 -25.62 -28.68 -6.33
C ASP A 252 -24.80 -27.69 -5.51
N LEU A 253 -23.60 -27.32 -5.98
CA LEU A 253 -22.82 -26.23 -5.39
C LEU A 253 -23.59 -24.90 -5.41
N ARG A 254 -24.26 -24.58 -6.53
CA ARG A 254 -25.02 -23.33 -6.67
C ARG A 254 -26.26 -23.35 -5.77
N LYS A 255 -26.92 -24.49 -5.64
CA LYS A 255 -28.03 -24.67 -4.68
C LYS A 255 -27.56 -24.47 -3.24
N GLN A 256 -26.41 -25.07 -2.87
CA GLN A 256 -25.80 -24.87 -1.56
C GLN A 256 -25.49 -23.40 -1.29
N VAL A 257 -24.97 -22.67 -2.28
CA VAL A 257 -24.72 -21.22 -2.14
C VAL A 257 -26.03 -20.45 -1.94
N LEU A 258 -27.10 -20.78 -2.68
CA LEU A 258 -28.42 -20.16 -2.49
C LEU A 258 -29.00 -20.44 -1.10
N GLU A 259 -28.85 -21.67 -0.61
CA GLU A 259 -29.27 -22.07 0.74
C GLU A 259 -28.52 -21.28 1.82
N LEU A 260 -27.19 -21.16 1.70
CA LEU A 260 -26.38 -20.34 2.61
C LEU A 260 -26.69 -18.85 2.52
N LEU A 261 -27.20 -18.38 1.38
CA LEU A 261 -27.70 -17.02 1.22
C LEU A 261 -29.16 -16.86 1.66
N GLN A 262 -29.85 -17.96 1.98
CA GLN A 262 -31.27 -18.01 2.30
C GLN A 262 -32.15 -17.45 1.19
N VAL A 263 -31.76 -17.71 -0.07
CA VAL A 263 -32.52 -17.32 -1.26
C VAL A 263 -33.25 -18.55 -1.80
N PRO A 264 -34.58 -18.58 -1.80
CA PRO A 264 -35.34 -19.68 -2.36
C PRO A 264 -35.03 -19.87 -3.86
N ILE A 265 -34.87 -21.11 -4.31
CA ILE A 265 -34.66 -21.40 -5.74
C ILE A 265 -35.88 -20.96 -6.56
N ALA A 266 -37.09 -21.05 -5.98
CA ALA A 266 -38.33 -20.58 -6.59
C ALA A 266 -38.24 -19.10 -7.03
N THR A 267 -37.50 -18.26 -6.30
CA THR A 267 -37.27 -16.87 -6.69
C THR A 267 -36.67 -16.74 -8.09
N TYR A 268 -35.90 -17.71 -8.57
CA TYR A 268 -35.36 -17.71 -9.94
C TYR A 268 -36.33 -18.27 -10.98
N ALA A 269 -37.26 -19.14 -10.58
CA ALA A 269 -38.26 -19.73 -11.47
C ALA A 269 -39.44 -18.78 -11.70
N ASP A 270 -39.77 -18.00 -10.68
CA ASP A 270 -40.90 -17.05 -10.68
C ASP A 270 -40.49 -15.65 -11.19
N LEU A 271 -39.27 -15.50 -11.72
CA LEU A 271 -38.82 -14.28 -12.40
C LEU A 271 -39.66 -14.08 -13.67
N GLY A 272 -40.75 -13.32 -13.53
CA GLY A 272 -41.54 -12.82 -14.65
C GLY A 272 -40.93 -11.57 -15.29
N ASP A 273 -41.55 -11.13 -16.38
CA ASP A 273 -41.27 -9.82 -16.97
C ASP A 273 -41.54 -8.71 -15.94
N GLY A 274 -40.62 -7.75 -15.86
CA GLY A 274 -40.74 -6.66 -14.89
C GLY A 274 -40.42 -7.06 -13.45
N TRP A 275 -39.67 -8.13 -13.20
CA TRP A 275 -39.20 -8.51 -11.84
C TRP A 275 -38.49 -7.38 -11.06
N TRP A 276 -38.01 -6.36 -11.76
CA TRP A 276 -37.39 -5.16 -11.19
C TRP A 276 -38.39 -4.05 -10.82
N GLN A 277 -39.68 -4.23 -11.14
CA GLN A 277 -40.76 -3.33 -10.73
C GLN A 277 -41.15 -3.68 -9.28
N PHE A 278 -40.37 -3.15 -8.34
CA PHE A 278 -40.77 -3.15 -6.94
C PHE A 278 -41.94 -2.17 -6.82
N ALA A 279 -43.14 -2.68 -6.60
CA ALA A 279 -44.27 -1.83 -6.23
C ALA A 279 -43.85 -1.07 -4.96
N LEU A 280 -43.73 0.25 -5.07
CA LEU A 280 -43.65 1.13 -3.91
C LEU A 280 -45.07 1.20 -3.38
N GLU A 281 -45.41 0.31 -2.44
CA GLU A 281 -46.56 0.49 -1.56
C GLU A 281 -46.34 1.66 -0.60
#